data_AF-A0A5J5SEK5-F1
#
_entry.id   AF-A0A5J5SEK5-F1
#
_cell.length_a   1.000
_cell.length_b   1.000
_cell.length_c   1.000
_cell.angle_alpha   90.00
_cell.angle_beta   90.00
_cell.angle_gamma   90.00
#
_symmetry.space_group_name_H-M   'P 1'
#
loop_
_entity.id
_entity.type
_entity.pdbx_description
1 polymer ?
#
loop_
_entity_poly.entity_id
_entity_poly.type
_entity_poly.pdbx_seq_one_letter_code
_entity_poly.pdbx_strand_id
1 'polypeptide(L)'
;MCDAHVNTISGSSKLIEGFERVIILLPKGTKFVIDDVLYSTKSQRNLLSFKDIRLNGYHIETMNEKNIGYLYITNVECGKKYVLERLPAFSSSLYYTHISAIETHVTTNQKFVELHTFTL
;
A
#
# COMPACT_ATOMS: atom_id res chain seq x y z
N MET A 1 -11.02 21.54 1.05
CA MET A 1 -9.91 20.92 0.30
C MET A 1 -8.70 21.04 1.19
N CYS A 2 -8.30 19.96 1.85
CA CYS A 2 -7.19 19.98 2.81
C CYS A 2 -5.89 19.93 2.01
N ASP A 3 -5.07 20.98 2.12
CA ASP A 3 -3.70 20.98 1.58
C ASP A 3 -2.84 20.04 2.42
N ALA A 4 -2.93 18.75 2.11
CA ALA A 4 -2.09 17.75 2.75
C ALA A 4 -0.73 17.72 2.05
N HIS A 5 0.29 18.15 2.78
CA HIS A 5 1.68 18.09 2.32
C HIS A 5 2.32 16.79 2.81
N VAL A 6 3.03 16.11 1.91
CA VAL A 6 3.92 15.00 2.26
C VAL A 6 5.34 15.53 2.28
N ASN A 7 5.99 15.38 3.43
CA ASN A 7 7.41 15.69 3.55
C ASN A 7 8.23 14.50 3.06
N THR A 8 9.06 14.74 2.05
CA THR A 8 10.08 13.82 1.59
C THR A 8 11.45 14.32 2.03
N ILE A 9 12.49 13.50 1.89
CA ILE A 9 13.87 13.94 2.13
C ILE A 9 14.30 15.12 1.24
N SER A 10 13.62 15.33 0.12
CA SER A 10 13.85 16.45 -0.80
C SER A 10 13.03 17.70 -0.44
N GLY A 11 12.21 17.65 0.61
CA GLY A 11 11.31 18.72 1.02
C GLY A 11 9.82 18.34 0.95
N SER A 12 8.97 19.30 1.32
CA SER A 12 7.51 19.17 1.29
C SER A 12 6.98 19.22 -0.14
N SER A 13 6.09 18.30 -0.50
CA SER A 13 5.41 18.33 -1.79
C SER A 13 3.89 18.25 -1.62
N LYS A 14 3.16 19.01 -2.44
CA LYS A 14 1.70 19.03 -2.48
C LYS A 14 1.20 17.97 -3.45
N LEU A 15 1.42 16.70 -3.10
CA LEU A 15 1.08 15.54 -3.94
C LEU A 15 -0.30 14.97 -3.65
N ILE A 16 -0.88 15.25 -2.48
CA ILE A 16 -2.13 14.63 -2.06
C ILE A 16 -3.30 15.38 -2.68
N GLU A 17 -4.16 14.61 -3.35
CA GLU A 17 -5.33 15.14 -4.06
C GLU A 17 -6.63 14.84 -3.32
N GLY A 18 -6.62 13.87 -2.41
CA GLY A 18 -7.75 13.57 -1.54
C GLY A 18 -7.45 12.50 -0.50
N PHE A 19 -8.48 12.21 0.30
CA PHE A 19 -8.48 11.23 1.38
C PHE A 19 -9.66 10.28 1.17
N GLU A 20 -9.45 8.98 1.27
CA GLU A 20 -10.53 8.00 1.13
C GLU A 20 -10.29 6.77 2.02
N ARG A 21 -11.38 6.15 2.48
CA ARG A 21 -11.32 4.80 3.06
C ARG A 21 -11.28 3.79 1.93
N VAL A 22 -10.24 2.98 1.88
CA VAL A 22 -10.09 1.94 0.86
C VAL A 22 -9.91 0.57 1.48
N ILE A 23 -10.34 -0.45 0.74
CA ILE A 23 -9.97 -1.84 0.99
C ILE A 23 -9.00 -2.26 -0.11
N ILE A 24 -7.78 -2.63 0.25
CA ILE A 24 -6.83 -3.24 -0.69
C ILE A 24 -6.72 -4.74 -0.43
N LEU A 25 -6.56 -5.51 -1.50
CA LEU A 25 -6.26 -6.93 -1.47
C LEU A 25 -4.86 -7.16 -2.04
N LEU A 26 -4.08 -7.95 -1.33
CA LEU A 26 -2.79 -8.45 -1.78
C LEU A 26 -2.95 -9.79 -2.54
N PRO A 27 -1.93 -10.26 -3.28
CA PRO A 27 -2.09 -11.38 -4.21
C PRO A 27 -2.55 -12.69 -3.59
N LYS A 28 -2.26 -12.96 -2.30
CA LYS A 28 -2.74 -14.15 -1.60
C LYS A 28 -4.06 -13.92 -0.86
N GLY A 29 -4.76 -12.83 -1.18
CA GLY A 29 -6.06 -12.48 -0.62
C GLY A 29 -5.99 -11.77 0.74
N THR A 30 -4.79 -11.35 1.17
CA THR A 30 -4.65 -10.59 2.43
C THR A 30 -5.30 -9.22 2.29
N LYS A 31 -6.26 -8.92 3.16
CA LYS A 31 -7.08 -7.71 3.08
C LYS A 31 -6.56 -6.64 4.03
N PHE A 32 -6.38 -5.43 3.54
CA PHE A 32 -6.15 -4.25 4.38
C PHE A 32 -7.33 -3.31 4.27
N VAL A 33 -7.84 -2.88 5.41
CA VAL A 33 -8.76 -1.76 5.54
C VAL A 33 -7.94 -0.55 5.96
N ILE A 34 -7.96 0.50 5.16
CA ILE A 34 -7.24 1.74 5.43
C ILE A 34 -8.26 2.86 5.46
N ASP A 35 -8.40 3.51 6.61
CA ASP A 35 -9.44 4.52 6.83
C ASP A 35 -9.10 5.87 6.18
N ASP A 36 -7.82 6.26 6.21
CA ASP A 36 -7.36 7.58 5.75
C ASP A 36 -6.26 7.43 4.68
N VAL A 37 -6.61 6.88 3.51
CA VAL A 37 -5.66 6.78 2.40
C VAL A 37 -5.46 8.13 1.75
N LEU A 38 -4.20 8.55 1.64
CA LEU A 38 -3.80 9.67 0.81
C LEU A 38 -3.57 9.18 -0.61
N TYR A 39 -4.32 9.68 -1.59
CA TYR A 39 -4.10 9.34 -2.99
C TYR A 39 -3.48 10.51 -3.77
N SER A 40 -2.67 10.17 -4.75
CA SER A 40 -2.03 11.09 -5.69
C SER A 40 -2.11 10.49 -7.09
N THR A 41 -2.89 11.09 -8.00
CA THR A 41 -3.03 10.56 -9.38
C THR A 41 -1.72 10.59 -10.16
N LYS A 42 -0.77 11.44 -9.73
CA LYS A 42 0.56 11.57 -10.34
C LYS A 42 1.54 10.47 -9.90
N SER A 43 1.20 9.71 -8.86
CA SER A 43 2.09 8.66 -8.36
C SER A 43 1.84 7.34 -9.08
N GLN A 44 2.90 6.78 -9.69
CA GLN A 44 2.86 5.43 -10.26
C GLN A 44 2.89 4.32 -9.19
N ARG A 45 3.23 4.67 -7.94
CA ARG A 45 3.40 3.72 -6.84
C ARG A 45 2.69 4.23 -5.60
N ASN A 46 2.11 3.30 -4.85
CA ASN A 46 1.48 3.60 -3.57
C ASN A 46 2.47 3.36 -2.42
N LEU A 47 2.32 4.11 -1.34
CA LEU A 47 3.04 3.87 -0.08
C LEU A 47 2.06 3.30 0.94
N LEU A 48 2.46 2.24 1.62
CA LEU A 48 1.70 1.65 2.72
C LEU A 48 2.42 1.96 4.02
N SER A 49 1.75 2.63 4.96
CA SER A 49 2.37 2.98 6.23
C SER A 49 2.44 1.76 7.14
N PHE A 50 3.48 1.69 7.98
CA PHE A 50 3.55 0.64 9.00
C PHE A 50 2.37 0.70 9.99
N LYS A 51 1.84 1.91 10.24
CA LYS A 51 0.66 2.12 11.09
C LYS A 51 -0.54 1.35 10.53
N ASP A 52 -0.81 1.46 9.23
CA ASP A 52 -1.93 0.77 8.59
C ASP A 52 -1.78 -0.75 8.65
N ILE A 53 -0.55 -1.25 8.51
CA ILE A 53 -0.26 -2.68 8.66
C ILE A 53 -0.59 -3.18 10.07
N ARG A 54 -0.16 -2.43 11.10
CA ARG A 54 -0.42 -2.78 12.51
C ARG A 54 -1.91 -2.69 12.86
N LEU A 55 -2.62 -1.69 12.34
CA LEU A 55 -4.06 -1.52 12.56
C LEU A 55 -4.87 -2.69 11.98
N ASN A 56 -4.40 -3.31 10.91
CA ASN A 56 -4.99 -4.53 10.34
C ASN A 56 -4.60 -5.81 11.09
N GLY A 57 -3.88 -5.71 12.22
CA GLY A 57 -3.45 -6.87 13.01
C GLY A 57 -2.26 -7.63 12.42
N TYR A 58 -1.60 -7.05 11.43
CA TYR A 58 -0.46 -7.67 10.75
C TYR A 58 0.87 -7.15 11.26
N HIS A 59 1.92 -7.91 10.99
CA HIS A 59 3.31 -7.62 11.29
C HIS A 59 4.13 -7.70 10.01
N ILE A 60 5.28 -7.01 10.00
CA ILE A 60 6.26 -7.15 8.92
C ILE A 60 7.56 -7.73 9.43
N GLU A 61 8.18 -8.59 8.64
CA GLU A 61 9.48 -9.18 8.92
C GLU A 61 10.29 -9.28 7.62
N THR A 62 11.59 -8.99 7.66
CA THR A 62 12.48 -9.24 6.53
C THR A 62 13.17 -10.59 6.69
N MET A 63 13.14 -11.42 5.66
CA MET A 63 13.74 -12.76 5.65
C MET A 63 14.51 -12.99 4.36
N ASN A 64 15.58 -13.77 4.42
CA ASN A 64 16.32 -14.19 3.23
C ASN A 64 16.02 -15.67 2.94
N GLU A 65 15.49 -15.96 1.76
CA GLU A 65 15.31 -17.33 1.28
C GLU A 65 16.15 -17.54 0.02
N LYS A 66 17.06 -18.53 0.05
CA LYS A 66 17.90 -18.89 -1.11
C LYS A 66 18.62 -17.67 -1.73
N ASN A 67 19.15 -16.78 -0.89
CA ASN A 67 19.81 -15.52 -1.26
C ASN A 67 18.90 -14.45 -1.89
N ILE A 68 17.58 -14.63 -1.83
CA ILE A 68 16.60 -13.61 -2.23
C ILE A 68 15.98 -13.04 -0.95
N GLY A 69 16.02 -11.71 -0.82
CA GLY A 69 15.37 -11.00 0.28
C GLY A 69 13.87 -10.93 0.07
N TYR A 70 13.12 -11.05 1.16
CA TYR A 70 11.67 -10.92 1.18
C TYR A 70 11.21 -10.08 2.35
N LEU A 71 10.14 -9.32 2.14
CA LEU A 71 9.34 -8.72 3.20
C LEU A 71 8.09 -9.60 3.39
N TYR A 72 7.94 -10.15 4.58
CA TYR A 72 6.79 -10.96 4.95
C TYR A 72 5.77 -10.09 5.64
N ILE A 73 4.51 -10.31 5.28
CA ILE A 73 3.38 -9.86 6.08
C ILE A 73 2.91 -11.08 6.86
N THR A 74 2.91 -10.96 8.18
CA THR A 74 2.57 -12.06 9.08
C THR A 74 1.44 -11.64 10.00
N ASN A 75 0.73 -12.61 10.56
CA ASN A 75 -0.12 -12.39 11.72
C ASN A 75 0.17 -13.43 12.80
N VAL A 76 -0.36 -13.21 13.99
CA VAL A 76 -0.27 -14.14 15.10
C VAL A 76 -1.67 -14.53 15.51
N GLU A 77 -2.02 -15.80 15.35
CA GLU A 77 -3.30 -16.37 15.76
C GLU A 77 -3.04 -17.44 16.81
N CYS A 78 -3.70 -17.34 17.96
CA CYS A 78 -3.53 -18.28 19.08
C CYS A 78 -2.05 -18.52 19.47
N GLY A 79 -1.22 -17.48 19.42
CA GLY A 79 0.21 -17.54 19.73
C GLY A 79 1.09 -18.16 18.64
N LYS A 80 0.51 -18.58 17.51
CA LYS A 80 1.25 -19.11 16.35
C LYS A 80 1.36 -18.06 15.27
N LYS A 81 2.55 -17.94 14.68
CA LYS A 81 2.83 -17.02 13.59
C LYS A 81 2.49 -17.66 12.24
N TYR A 82 1.78 -16.92 11.39
CA TYR A 82 1.48 -17.31 10.02
C TYR A 82 2.01 -16.29 9.02
N VAL A 83 2.55 -16.76 7.91
CA VAL A 83 2.99 -15.91 6.80
C VAL A 83 1.87 -15.78 5.79
N LEU A 84 1.26 -14.60 5.73
CA LEU A 84 0.14 -14.29 4.85
C LEU A 84 0.65 -13.97 3.45
N GLU A 85 1.58 -13.00 3.35
CA GLU A 85 2.20 -12.58 2.09
C GLU A 85 3.72 -12.67 2.12
N ARG A 86 4.30 -12.80 0.93
CA ARG A 86 5.74 -12.77 0.69
C ARG A 86 6.03 -11.82 -0.47
N LEU A 87 6.67 -10.71 -0.15
CA LEU A 87 6.95 -9.62 -1.09
C LEU A 87 8.43 -9.72 -1.47
N PRO A 88 8.78 -10.01 -2.74
CA PRO A 88 10.17 -10.13 -3.15
C PRO A 88 10.89 -8.78 -3.12
N ALA A 89 12.17 -8.79 -2.76
CA ALA A 89 13.06 -7.64 -2.90
C ALA A 89 13.51 -7.46 -4.35
N PHE A 90 13.55 -6.21 -4.80
CA PHE A 90 14.37 -5.80 -5.94
C PHE A 90 15.85 -5.74 -5.57
N SER A 91 16.71 -5.71 -6.59
CA SER A 91 18.15 -5.40 -6.43
C SER A 91 18.42 -4.04 -5.76
N SER A 92 17.43 -3.13 -5.79
CA SER A 92 17.46 -1.83 -5.09
C SER A 92 17.03 -1.89 -3.62
N SER A 93 16.86 -3.09 -3.05
CA SER A 93 16.31 -3.30 -1.70
C SER A 93 14.89 -2.78 -1.48
N LEU A 94 14.17 -2.47 -2.56
CA LEU A 94 12.75 -2.13 -2.53
C LEU A 94 11.91 -3.41 -2.57
N TYR A 95 10.93 -3.51 -1.68
CA TYR A 95 9.93 -4.58 -1.68
C TYR A 95 8.67 -4.06 -2.36
N TYR A 96 8.04 -4.89 -3.20
CA TYR A 96 6.84 -4.49 -3.91
C TYR A 96 5.87 -5.66 -4.05
N THR A 97 4.63 -5.31 -4.39
CA THR A 97 3.59 -6.24 -4.80
C THR A 97 2.55 -5.54 -5.63
N HIS A 98 1.70 -6.33 -6.25
CA HIS A 98 0.49 -5.84 -6.90
C HIS A 98 -0.64 -5.82 -5.88
N ILE A 99 -1.47 -4.77 -5.96
CA ILE A 99 -2.67 -4.64 -5.17
C ILE A 99 -3.87 -4.63 -6.10
N SER A 100 -4.97 -5.19 -5.66
CA SER A 100 -6.29 -4.89 -6.22
C SER A 100 -7.05 -4.07 -5.19
N ALA A 101 -7.46 -2.86 -5.57
CA ALA A 101 -8.26 -1.99 -4.72
C ALA A 101 -9.75 -2.28 -4.98
N ILE A 102 -10.51 -2.43 -3.90
CA ILE A 102 -11.97 -2.38 -3.92
C ILE A 102 -12.32 -1.04 -3.27
N GLU A 103 -12.57 -0.03 -4.08
CA GLU A 103 -13.13 1.24 -3.61
C GLU A 103 -14.51 0.97 -3.03
N THR A 104 -14.69 1.28 -1.75
CA THR A 104 -16.01 1.31 -1.13
C THR A 104 -16.51 2.74 -1.25
N HIS A 105 -17.16 3.06 -2.37
CA HIS A 105 -17.64 4.40 -2.68
C HIS A 105 -18.41 5.03 -1.51
N VAL A 106 -17.83 6.06 -0.90
CA VAL A 106 -18.63 7.16 -0.34
C VAL A 106 -18.65 8.22 -1.43
N THR A 107 -19.81 8.37 -2.06
CA THR A 107 -20.06 9.21 -3.23
C THR A 107 -19.37 10.58 -3.14
N THR A 108 -18.23 10.73 -3.79
CA THR A 108 -17.71 12.03 -4.20
C THR A 108 -17.90 12.13 -5.71
N ASN A 109 -18.53 13.23 -6.16
CA ASN A 109 -18.78 13.50 -7.57
C ASN A 109 -17.44 13.57 -8.34
N GLN A 110 -16.98 12.46 -8.91
CA GLN A 110 -15.81 12.44 -9.78
C GLN A 110 -16.23 12.67 -11.24
N LYS A 111 -15.64 13.71 -11.85
CA LYS A 111 -15.49 13.75 -13.31
C LYS A 111 -14.42 12.72 -13.68
N PHE A 112 -14.81 11.67 -14.38
CA PHE A 112 -13.91 10.71 -14.99
C PHE A 112 -12.93 11.44 -15.92
N VAL A 113 -11.63 11.21 -15.72
CA VAL A 113 -10.61 11.47 -16.74
C VAL A 113 -10.07 10.11 -17.18
N GLU A 114 -10.08 9.91 -18.50
CA GLU A 114 -9.79 8.66 -19.19
C GLU A 114 -8.44 8.04 -18.83
N LEU A 115 -8.43 6.71 -18.75
CA LEU A 115 -7.25 5.87 -18.56
C LEU A 115 -6.41 5.89 -19.84
N HIS A 116 -5.35 6.70 -19.88
CA HIS A 116 -4.32 6.54 -20.90
C HIS A 116 -3.37 5.43 -20.49
N THR A 117 -3.48 4.30 -21.19
CA THR A 117 -2.52 3.20 -21.15
C THR A 117 -1.15 3.71 -21.62
N PHE A 118 -0.18 3.82 -20.72
CA PHE A 118 1.22 4.00 -21.09
C PHE A 118 1.92 2.64 -21.00
N THR A 119 2.31 2.13 -22.17
CA THR A 119 3.22 0.99 -22.31
C THR A 119 4.66 1.51 -22.24
N LEU A 120 5.55 0.72 -21.61
CA LEU A 120 6.99 1.00 -21.44
C LEU A 120 7.72 1.35 -22.74
#